data_AF-A0A9P6THV0-F1
#
_entry.id   AF-A0A9P6THV0-F1
#
_cell.length_a   1.000
_cell.length_b   1.000
_cell.length_c   1.000
_cell.angle_alpha   90.00
_cell.angle_beta   90.00
_cell.angle_gamma   90.00
#
_symmetry.space_group_name_H-M   'P 1'
#
loop_
_entity.id
_entity.type
_entity.pdbx_description
1 polymer ?
#
loop_
_entity_poly.entity_id
_entity_poly.type
_entity_poly.pdbx_seq_one_letter_code
_entity_poly.pdbx_strand_id
1 'polypeptide(L)'
;IATRKRTRIKAADVHWCIDNVANLSVQTFAITFKHYDRQYCHSRYNIILDSHIPEEHRSRLQDEFETWRKTIDCTEFWRNQRRAQALAEANDNCSEAANNLLISNTQEIKSSVA
;
A
#
# COMPACT_ATOMS: atom_id res chain seq x y z
N ILE A 1 31.66 -24.31 -15.08
CA ILE A 1 30.53 -23.46 -15.54
C ILE A 1 30.01 -22.71 -14.32
N ALA A 2 30.30 -21.41 -14.21
CA ALA A 2 29.81 -20.60 -13.10
C ALA A 2 28.32 -20.32 -13.31
N THR A 3 27.47 -20.89 -12.45
CA THR A 3 26.04 -20.60 -12.44
C THR A 3 25.85 -19.15 -12.01
N ARG A 4 25.60 -18.25 -12.98
CA ARG A 4 25.14 -16.88 -12.70
C ARG A 4 23.84 -16.99 -11.92
N LYS A 5 23.91 -16.81 -10.59
CA LYS A 5 22.73 -16.65 -9.74
C LYS A 5 21.92 -15.51 -10.35
N ARG A 6 20.70 -15.79 -10.84
CA ARG A 6 19.75 -14.75 -11.25
C ARG A 6 19.62 -13.78 -10.08
N THR A 7 20.04 -12.54 -10.28
CA THR A 7 19.79 -11.46 -9.33
C THR A 7 18.28 -11.34 -9.18
N ARG A 8 17.74 -11.79 -8.04
CA ARG A 8 16.31 -11.67 -7.76
C ARG A 8 15.97 -10.18 -7.81
N ILE A 9 15.15 -9.78 -8.77
CA ILE A 9 14.62 -8.42 -8.84
C ILE A 9 13.87 -8.19 -7.53
N LYS A 10 14.32 -7.22 -6.73
CA LYS A 10 13.62 -6.89 -5.48
C LYS A 10 12.26 -6.28 -5.83
N ALA A 11 11.26 -6.54 -5.02
CA ALA A 11 9.95 -5.93 -5.19
C ALA A 11 10.05 -4.39 -5.09
N ALA A 12 9.09 -3.68 -5.70
CA ALA A 12 9.11 -2.21 -5.78
C ALA A 12 9.13 -1.57 -4.38
N ASP A 13 8.40 -2.17 -3.45
CA ASP A 13 8.33 -1.77 -2.05
C ASP A 13 9.68 -1.86 -1.33
N VAL A 14 10.44 -2.92 -1.61
CA VAL A 14 11.80 -3.09 -1.08
C VAL A 14 12.74 -1.99 -1.58
N HIS A 15 12.74 -1.72 -2.89
CA HIS A 15 13.62 -0.68 -3.46
C HIS A 15 13.30 0.69 -2.86
N TRP A 16 12.02 1.04 -2.83
CA TRP A 16 11.58 2.32 -2.27
C TRP A 16 11.99 2.49 -0.80
N CYS A 17 11.86 1.43 0.02
CA CYS A 17 12.30 1.49 1.43
C CYS A 17 13.80 1.72 1.57
N ILE A 18 14.63 1.15 0.69
CA ILE A 18 16.08 1.36 0.69
C ILE A 18 16.39 2.82 0.28
N ASP A 19 15.76 3.29 -0.79
CA ASP A 19 16.00 4.64 -1.33
C ASP A 19 15.54 5.75 -0.38
N ASN A 20 14.55 5.45 0.48
CA ASN A 20 13.96 6.40 1.41
C ASN A 20 14.29 6.13 2.88
N VAL A 21 15.30 5.31 3.16
CA VAL A 21 15.62 4.79 4.51
C VAL A 21 15.76 5.87 5.59
N ALA A 22 16.25 7.07 5.23
CA ALA A 22 16.43 8.19 6.15
C ALA A 22 15.10 8.71 6.70
N ASN A 23 14.05 8.74 5.88
CA ASN A 23 12.72 9.25 6.23
C ASN A 23 11.66 8.14 6.32
N LEU A 24 12.11 6.88 6.27
CA LEU A 24 11.24 5.72 6.28
C LEU A 24 10.53 5.59 7.62
N SER A 25 9.24 5.30 7.56
CA SER A 25 8.42 4.91 8.71
C SER A 25 7.33 3.96 8.25
N VAL A 26 6.72 3.21 9.17
CA VAL A 26 5.61 2.33 8.80
C VAL A 26 4.41 3.11 8.24
N GLN A 27 4.22 4.36 8.68
CA GLN A 27 3.15 5.23 8.17
C GLN A 27 3.42 5.64 6.71
N THR A 28 4.63 6.13 6.42
CA THR A 28 5.00 6.53 5.05
C THR A 28 5.00 5.35 4.10
N PHE A 29 5.44 4.18 4.57
CA PHE A 29 5.34 2.91 3.86
C PHE A 29 3.88 2.54 3.55
N ALA A 30 3.01 2.53 4.56
CA ALA A 30 1.61 2.17 4.39
C ALA A 30 0.86 3.10 3.42
N ILE A 31 1.12 4.42 3.49
CA ILE A 31 0.53 5.40 2.59
C ILE A 31 1.00 5.17 1.15
N THR A 32 2.31 5.04 0.94
CA THR A 32 2.92 4.93 -0.39
C THR A 32 2.42 3.70 -1.14
N PHE A 33 2.30 2.57 -0.46
CA PHE A 33 1.86 1.30 -1.06
C PHE A 33 0.37 1.00 -0.86
N LYS A 34 -0.41 1.99 -0.38
CA LYS A 34 -1.85 1.87 -0.13
C LYS A 34 -2.19 0.62 0.70
N HIS A 35 -1.40 0.35 1.73
CA HIS A 35 -1.72 -0.71 2.67
C HIS A 35 -2.80 -0.23 3.63
N TYR A 36 -3.93 -0.92 3.59
CA TYR A 36 -5.07 -0.68 4.47
C TYR A 36 -5.20 -1.74 5.57
N ASP A 37 -4.67 -2.94 5.33
CA ASP A 37 -4.57 -3.99 6.34
C ASP A 37 -3.34 -3.77 7.23
N ARG A 38 -3.62 -3.60 8.53
CA ARG A 38 -2.59 -3.34 9.53
C ARG A 38 -1.62 -4.50 9.68
N GLN A 39 -2.12 -5.73 9.80
CA GLN A 39 -1.28 -6.88 10.15
C GLN A 39 -0.32 -7.23 9.01
N TYR A 40 -0.85 -7.23 7.79
CA TYR A 40 -0.08 -7.42 6.57
C TYR A 40 0.99 -6.34 6.44
N CYS A 41 0.62 -5.06 6.59
CA CYS A 41 1.58 -3.97 6.48
C CYS A 41 2.71 -4.09 7.51
N HIS A 42 2.38 -4.41 8.76
CA HIS A 42 3.36 -4.58 9.83
C HIS A 42 4.30 -5.75 9.55
N SER A 43 3.75 -6.90 9.15
CA SER A 43 4.54 -8.07 8.78
C SER A 43 5.48 -7.77 7.62
N ARG A 44 4.95 -7.16 6.55
CA ARG A 44 5.73 -6.81 5.37
C ARG A 44 6.84 -5.80 5.68
N TYR A 45 6.52 -4.76 6.44
CA TYR A 45 7.49 -3.75 6.86
C TYR A 45 8.63 -4.38 7.66
N ASN A 46 8.33 -5.21 8.65
CA ASN A 46 9.36 -5.92 9.43
C ASN A 46 10.24 -6.83 8.56
N ILE A 47 9.65 -7.61 7.64
CA ILE A 47 10.41 -8.46 6.71
C ILE A 47 11.41 -7.63 5.89
N ILE A 48 10.98 -6.44 5.42
CA ILE A 48 11.84 -5.54 4.66
C ILE A 48 12.97 -4.98 5.54
N LEU A 49 12.64 -4.52 6.75
CA LEU A 49 13.65 -4.04 7.70
C LEU A 49 14.72 -5.11 7.97
N ASP A 50 14.29 -6.33 8.29
CA ASP A 50 15.18 -7.43 8.66
C ASP A 50 16.03 -7.94 7.50
N SER A 51 15.46 -7.99 6.29
CA SER A 51 16.12 -8.64 5.15
C SER A 51 16.90 -7.69 4.25
N HIS A 52 16.59 -6.40 4.29
CA HIS A 52 17.03 -5.46 3.24
C HIS A 52 17.58 -4.14 3.76
N ILE A 53 17.29 -3.75 5.00
CA ILE A 53 17.78 -2.49 5.56
C ILE A 53 19.08 -2.73 6.36
N PRO A 54 20.15 -1.95 6.11
CA PRO A 54 21.39 -2.02 6.87
C PRO A 54 21.17 -1.83 8.38
N GLU A 55 21.98 -2.52 9.19
CA GLU A 55 21.84 -2.56 10.65
C GLU A 55 21.79 -1.17 11.29
N GLU A 56 22.62 -0.24 10.80
CA GLU A 56 22.73 1.15 11.25
C GLU A 56 21.40 1.92 11.22
N HIS A 57 20.51 1.58 10.29
CA HIS A 57 19.18 2.17 10.20
C HIS A 57 18.09 1.28 10.80
N ARG A 58 18.30 -0.03 10.78
CA ARG A 58 17.30 -1.03 11.19
C ARG A 58 16.89 -0.86 12.65
N SER A 59 17.85 -0.74 13.56
CA SER A 59 17.56 -0.60 15.00
C SER A 59 16.69 0.63 15.28
N ARG A 60 17.05 1.79 14.71
CA ARG A 60 16.24 3.01 14.82
C ARG A 60 14.81 2.80 14.30
N LEU A 61 14.67 2.23 13.09
CA LEU A 61 13.37 2.04 12.44
C LEU A 61 12.48 1.03 13.18
N GLN A 62 13.08 -0.02 13.75
CA GLN A 62 12.38 -0.98 14.60
C GLN A 62 11.91 -0.32 15.90
N ASP A 63 12.77 0.45 16.57
CA ASP A 63 12.41 1.13 17.82
C ASP A 63 11.30 2.18 17.61
N GLU A 64 11.41 2.99 16.54
CA GLU A 64 10.37 3.94 16.15
C GLU A 64 9.04 3.23 15.89
N PHE A 65 9.07 2.11 15.16
CA PHE A 65 7.88 1.32 14.88
C PHE A 65 7.27 0.70 16.16
N GLU A 66 8.10 0.09 17.00
CA GLU A 66 7.72 -0.53 18.26
C GLU A 66 7.14 0.45 19.28
N THR A 67 7.63 1.69 19.24
CA THR A 67 7.12 2.80 20.04
C THR A 67 5.78 3.26 19.48
N TRP A 68 5.73 3.59 18.19
CA TRP A 68 4.53 4.10 17.53
C TRP A 68 3.36 3.10 17.59
N ARG A 69 3.61 1.79 17.40
CA ARG A 69 2.53 0.80 17.36
C ARG A 69 1.70 0.72 18.65
N LYS A 70 2.24 1.21 19.77
CA LYS A 70 1.62 1.24 21.10
C LYS A 70 0.87 2.54 21.38
N THR A 71 0.99 3.56 20.53
CA THR A 71 0.34 4.87 20.74
C THR A 71 -1.10 4.88 20.24
N ILE A 72 -1.86 5.87 20.71
CA ILE A 72 -3.19 6.15 20.19
C ILE A 72 -3.15 6.56 18.70
N ASP A 73 -2.09 7.25 18.27
CA ASP A 73 -1.88 7.67 16.89
C ASP A 73 -1.84 6.48 15.94
N CYS A 74 -1.26 5.34 16.35
CA CYS A 74 -1.31 4.11 15.56
C CYS A 74 -2.76 3.64 15.35
N THR A 75 -3.57 3.64 16.41
CA THR A 75 -4.97 3.22 16.32
C THR A 75 -5.77 4.16 15.42
N GLU A 76 -5.58 5.47 15.57
CA GLU A 76 -6.23 6.46 14.73
C GLU A 76 -5.81 6.38 13.27
N PHE A 77 -4.51 6.22 13.01
CA PHE A 77 -3.96 6.05 11.66
C PHE A 77 -4.65 4.90 10.92
N TRP A 78 -4.72 3.71 11.54
CA TRP A 78 -5.35 2.55 10.89
C TRP A 78 -6.87 2.65 10.78
N ARG A 79 -7.51 3.43 11.66
CA ARG A 79 -8.92 3.78 11.49
C ARG A 79 -9.11 4.66 10.26
N ASN A 80 -8.26 5.68 10.08
CA ASN A 80 -8.33 6.59 8.95
C ASN A 80 -7.97 5.89 7.64
N GLN A 81 -7.00 4.97 7.63
CA GLN A 81 -6.69 4.17 6.45
C GLN A 81 -7.84 3.28 6.01
N ARG A 82 -8.53 2.61 6.94
CA ARG A 82 -9.73 1.83 6.59
C ARG A 82 -10.87 2.70 6.05
N ARG A 83 -11.05 3.92 6.58
CA ARG A 83 -12.00 4.88 6.02
C ARG A 83 -11.61 5.30 4.60
N ALA A 84 -10.34 5.58 4.37
CA ALA A 84 -9.83 5.93 3.04
C ALA A 84 -10.04 4.80 2.03
N GLN A 85 -9.82 3.55 2.44
CA GLN A 85 -10.12 2.36 1.63
C GLN A 85 -11.60 2.30 1.26
N ALA A 86 -12.49 2.35 2.25
CA ALA A 86 -13.93 2.26 2.01
C ALA A 86 -14.44 3.38 1.10
N LEU A 87 -13.87 4.60 1.24
CA LEU A 87 -14.20 5.71 0.35
C LEU A 87 -13.71 5.48 -1.08
N ALA A 88 -12.51 4.94 -1.27
CA ALA A 88 -11.99 4.59 -2.58
C ALA A 88 -12.85 3.50 -3.25
N GLU A 89 -13.19 2.44 -2.53
CA GLU A 89 -14.05 1.36 -3.00
C GLU A 89 -15.45 1.88 -3.38
N ALA A 90 -16.04 2.75 -2.55
CA ALA A 90 -17.33 3.36 -2.86
C ALA A 90 -17.25 4.23 -4.13
N ASN A 91 -16.19 5.00 -4.30
CA ASN A 91 -15.99 5.84 -5.48
C ASN A 91 -15.85 5.00 -6.76
N ASP A 92 -15.09 3.90 -6.69
CA ASP A 92 -14.91 2.98 -7.81
C ASP A 92 -16.24 2.32 -8.19
N ASN A 93 -16.99 1.82 -7.21
CA ASN A 93 -18.32 1.23 -7.43
C ASN A 93 -19.31 2.23 -8.06
N CYS A 94 -19.34 3.47 -7.57
CA CYS A 94 -20.19 4.53 -8.13
C CYS A 94 -19.80 4.87 -9.57
N SER A 95 -18.50 4.94 -9.85
CA SER A 95 -17.98 5.24 -11.19
C SER A 95 -18.33 4.13 -12.17
N GLU A 96 -18.21 2.87 -11.75
CA GLU A 96 -18.61 1.71 -12.54
C GLU A 96 -20.11 1.71 -12.81
N ALA A 97 -20.94 1.94 -11.79
CA ALA A 97 -22.39 2.01 -11.95
C ALA A 97 -22.81 3.12 -12.92
N ALA A 98 -22.22 4.31 -12.81
CA ALA A 98 -22.48 5.43 -13.72
C ALA A 98 -22.08 5.09 -15.16
N ASN A 99 -20.91 4.49 -15.37
CA ASN A 99 -20.47 4.05 -16.69
C ASN A 99 -21.40 3.00 -17.30
N ASN A 100 -21.85 2.03 -16.50
CA ASN A 100 -22.78 1.00 -16.95
C ASN A 100 -24.13 1.60 -17.37
N LEU A 101 -24.65 2.56 -16.62
CA LEU A 101 -25.89 3.29 -16.98
C LEU A 101 -25.73 4.07 -18.30
N LEU A 102 -24.60 4.76 -18.48
CA LEU A 102 -24.33 5.50 -19.72
C LEU A 102 -24.25 4.59 -20.94
N ILE A 103 -23.59 3.43 -20.80
CA ILE A 103 -23.51 2.42 -21.86
C ILE A 103 -24.90 1.87 -22.20
N SER A 104 -25.70 1.50 -21.20
CA SER A 104 -27.06 0.99 -21.39
C SER A 104 -27.94 2.01 -22.13
N ASN A 105 -27.98 3.26 -21.65
CA ASN A 105 -28.76 4.32 -22.27
C ASN A 105 -28.32 4.57 -23.73
N THR A 106 -27.01 4.51 -24.01
CA THR A 106 -26.49 4.66 -25.37
C THR A 106 -26.95 3.52 -26.29
N GLN A 107 -26.98 2.28 -25.80
CA GLN A 107 -27.47 1.12 -26.55
C GLN A 107 -28.98 1.21 -26.82
N GLU A 108 -29.76 1.65 -25.84
CA GLU A 108 -31.21 1.86 -25.99
C GLU A 108 -31.52 2.94 -27.02
N ILE A 109 -30.82 4.08 -27.00
CA ILE A 109 -30.98 5.14 -28.00
C ILE A 109 -30.64 4.62 -29.40
N LYS A 110 -29.50 3.93 -29.56
CA LYS A 110 -29.10 3.37 -30.86
C LYS A 110 -30.13 2.39 -31.41
N SER A 111 -30.72 1.57 -30.53
CA SER A 111 -31.73 0.58 -30.92
C SER A 111 -33.08 1.23 -31.25
N SER A 112 -33.36 2.42 -30.70
CA SER A 112 -34.60 3.17 -30.92
C SER A 112 -34.56 4.05 -32.18
N VAL A 113 -33.37 4.32 -32.72
CA VAL A 113 -33.13 5.16 -33.91
C VAL A 113 -32.84 4.32 -35.16
N ALA A 114 -32.67 3.00 -35.01
CA ALA A 114 -32.49 2.02 -36.09
C ALA A 114 -33.83 1.43 -36.53
#